data_AF-A0A9E3JDX0-F1
#
_entry.id   AF-A0A9E3JDX0-F1
#
_cell.length_a   1.000
_cell.length_b   1.000
_cell.length_c   1.000
_cell.angle_alpha   90.00
_cell.angle_beta   90.00
_cell.angle_gamma   90.00
#
_symmetry.space_group_name_H-M   'P 1'
#
loop_
_entity.id
_entity.type
_entity.pdbx_description
1 polymer ?
#
loop_
_entity_poly.entity_id
_entity_poly.type
_entity_poly.pdbx_seq_one_letter_code
_entity_poly.pdbx_strand_id
1 'polypeptide(L)'
;VDTFFEVTGESSLEAAHRLGGRTAVLNFASARNPGGGYLNGAQAQEEALCRASALYTCQLEAREFYDHHRAHRDPFYSDRVIHSPAVPVFRDDRGRLLDAAHLVGFLTAAAPNAGVVRRTAPERVAELPRALAARAGQVLSVAVTEGYRRLVLGAWGCGVFQNDPAQVAGAFRALLGPGGRFAGAFEHVVFGVLDRTRDAVVRDAFVRAFPERQLQR
;
A
#
# COMPACT_ATOMS: atom_id res chain seq x y z
N VAL A 1 -19.92 10.94 7.61
CA VAL A 1 -18.94 10.55 8.62
C VAL A 1 -17.61 11.14 8.20
N ASP A 2 -16.94 11.88 9.09
CA ASP A 2 -15.61 12.40 8.80
C ASP A 2 -14.59 11.27 8.91
N THR A 3 -13.78 11.09 7.87
CA THR A 3 -12.68 10.12 7.89
C THR A 3 -11.58 10.62 8.81
N PHE A 4 -11.16 9.77 9.76
CA PHE A 4 -10.01 10.02 10.61
C PHE A 4 -8.73 9.52 9.91
N PHE A 5 -7.70 10.37 9.86
CA PHE A 5 -6.42 10.08 9.22
C PHE A 5 -5.30 10.12 10.26
N GLU A 6 -4.42 9.12 10.24
CA GLU A 6 -3.20 9.08 11.05
C GLU A 6 -2.00 8.78 10.15
N VAL A 7 -0.84 9.35 10.48
CA VAL A 7 0.44 9.00 9.86
C VAL A 7 1.36 8.51 10.97
N THR A 8 1.81 7.25 10.88
CA THR A 8 2.56 6.61 11.97
C THR A 8 3.88 6.03 11.48
N GLY A 9 4.77 5.71 12.43
CA GLY A 9 6.01 4.98 12.17
C GLY A 9 5.84 3.45 12.23
N GLU A 10 4.61 2.96 12.27
CA GLU A 10 4.31 1.52 12.41
C GLU A 10 4.54 0.76 11.10
N SER A 11 4.75 -0.55 11.22
CA SER A 11 4.59 -1.43 10.07
C SER A 11 3.12 -1.52 9.64
N SER A 12 2.90 -2.02 8.43
CA SER A 12 1.53 -2.22 7.95
C SER A 12 0.74 -3.23 8.80
N LEU A 13 1.39 -4.24 9.38
CA LEU A 13 0.72 -5.25 10.20
C LEU A 13 0.53 -4.78 11.65
N GLU A 14 1.47 -4.03 12.20
CA GLU A 14 1.32 -3.41 13.52
C GLU A 14 0.14 -2.42 13.51
N ALA A 15 0.07 -1.56 12.50
CA ALA A 15 -1.06 -0.66 12.29
C ALA A 15 -2.38 -1.43 12.09
N ALA A 16 -2.39 -2.50 11.30
CA ALA A 16 -3.61 -3.29 11.08
C ALA A 16 -4.09 -3.99 12.35
N HIS A 17 -3.17 -4.52 13.14
CA HIS A 17 -3.46 -5.16 14.42
C HIS A 17 -4.05 -4.16 15.42
N ARG A 18 -3.44 -2.98 15.57
CA ARG A 18 -3.95 -1.89 16.42
C ARG A 18 -5.32 -1.40 15.99
N LEU A 19 -5.53 -1.25 14.68
CA LEU A 19 -6.77 -0.75 14.10
C LEU A 19 -7.93 -1.73 14.31
N GLY A 20 -7.64 -3.04 14.30
CA GLY A 20 -8.59 -4.11 14.50
C GLY A 20 -9.77 -4.09 13.51
N GLY A 21 -10.82 -4.83 13.83
CA GLY A 21 -12.03 -4.90 13.00
C GLY A 21 -11.76 -5.39 11.58
N ARG A 22 -12.65 -5.06 10.65
CA ARG A 22 -12.51 -5.42 9.23
C ARG A 22 -11.63 -4.40 8.50
N THR A 23 -10.31 -4.57 8.65
CA THR A 23 -9.28 -3.70 8.08
C THR A 23 -8.67 -4.30 6.81
N ALA A 24 -8.38 -3.46 5.83
CA ALA A 24 -7.57 -3.83 4.66
C ALA A 24 -6.21 -3.10 4.64
N VAL A 25 -5.17 -3.83 4.25
CA VAL A 25 -3.80 -3.35 4.07
C VAL A 25 -3.47 -3.30 2.58
N LEU A 26 -2.90 -2.18 2.12
CA LEU A 26 -2.28 -2.10 0.79
C LEU A 26 -0.93 -2.83 0.81
N ASN A 27 -0.81 -3.90 0.04
CA ASN A 27 0.47 -4.57 -0.23
C ASN A 27 1.20 -3.82 -1.36
N PHE A 28 2.45 -3.42 -1.11
CA PHE A 28 3.31 -2.68 -2.04
C PHE A 28 3.97 -3.63 -3.03
N ALA A 29 3.13 -4.18 -3.90
CA ALA A 29 3.42 -5.41 -4.61
C ALA A 29 4.47 -5.28 -5.72
N SER A 30 5.22 -6.35 -5.91
CA SER A 30 5.87 -6.68 -7.15
C SER A 30 4.81 -6.98 -8.21
N ALA A 31 4.97 -6.40 -9.41
CA ALA A 31 4.12 -6.71 -10.54
C ALA A 31 4.35 -8.13 -11.09
N ARG A 32 5.54 -8.70 -10.91
CA ARG A 32 5.98 -9.89 -11.67
C ARG A 32 6.17 -11.15 -10.85
N ASN A 33 6.34 -11.00 -9.53
CA ASN A 33 6.68 -12.11 -8.65
C ASN A 33 5.75 -12.06 -7.42
N PRO A 34 4.91 -13.09 -7.20
CA PRO A 34 4.19 -13.26 -5.94
C PRO A 34 5.15 -13.17 -4.76
N GLY A 35 4.82 -12.35 -3.76
CA GLY A 35 5.65 -12.10 -2.58
C GLY A 35 6.99 -11.43 -2.87
N GLY A 36 7.19 -10.84 -4.05
CA GLY A 36 8.43 -10.16 -4.39
C GLY A 36 9.64 -11.09 -4.32
N GLY A 37 10.63 -10.71 -3.50
CA GLY A 37 11.84 -11.51 -3.24
C GLY A 37 11.80 -12.32 -1.94
N TYR A 38 10.60 -12.57 -1.38
CA TYR A 38 10.40 -13.15 -0.06
C TYR A 38 11.24 -14.41 0.22
N LEU A 39 11.17 -15.39 -0.68
CA LEU A 39 11.87 -16.68 -0.54
C LEU A 39 13.39 -16.53 -0.58
N ASN A 40 13.89 -15.43 -1.13
CA ASN A 40 15.32 -15.13 -1.26
C ASN A 40 15.83 -14.24 -0.12
N GLY A 41 15.02 -14.01 0.92
CA GLY A 41 15.41 -13.21 2.09
C GLY A 41 15.35 -11.69 1.88
N ALA A 42 14.71 -11.22 0.81
CA ALA A 42 14.56 -9.79 0.56
C ALA A 42 13.76 -9.08 1.67
N GLN A 43 14.08 -7.81 1.88
CA GLN A 43 13.56 -6.98 2.97
C GLN A 43 12.86 -5.74 2.41
N ALA A 44 11.62 -5.90 1.97
CA ALA A 44 10.69 -4.80 1.74
C ALA A 44 9.33 -5.12 2.40
N GLN A 45 8.34 -4.24 2.18
CA GLN A 45 7.03 -4.36 2.82
C GLN A 45 6.30 -5.63 2.36
N GLU A 46 6.24 -5.93 1.07
CA GLU A 46 5.58 -7.14 0.55
C GLU A 46 6.17 -8.41 1.15
N GLU A 47 7.50 -8.50 1.26
CA GLU A 47 8.15 -9.65 1.87
C GLU A 47 7.86 -9.76 3.37
N ALA A 48 7.73 -8.64 4.08
CA ALA A 48 7.33 -8.65 5.48
C ALA A 48 5.89 -9.17 5.64
N LEU A 49 4.96 -8.73 4.79
CA LEU A 49 3.58 -9.23 4.77
C LEU A 49 3.54 -10.74 4.52
N CYS A 50 4.33 -11.22 3.55
CA CYS A 50 4.40 -12.65 3.24
C CYS A 50 5.08 -13.49 4.33
N ARG A 51 5.97 -12.92 5.16
CA ARG A 51 6.59 -13.62 6.32
C ARG A 51 5.60 -13.87 7.42
N ALA A 52 4.72 -12.92 7.62
CA ALA A 52 3.84 -12.88 8.78
C ALA A 52 2.42 -13.36 8.50
N SER A 53 2.08 -13.69 7.25
CA SER A 53 0.71 -14.04 6.86
C SER A 53 0.65 -15.09 5.75
N ALA A 54 -0.55 -15.56 5.43
CA ALA A 54 -0.80 -16.46 4.30
C ALA A 54 -0.94 -15.71 2.95
N LEU A 55 -0.58 -14.43 2.86
CA LEU A 55 -0.75 -13.60 1.66
C LEU A 55 -0.07 -14.21 0.43
N TYR A 56 1.12 -14.80 0.61
CA TYR A 56 1.85 -15.44 -0.49
C TYR A 56 1.01 -16.52 -1.18
N THR A 57 0.30 -17.35 -0.41
CA THR A 57 -0.60 -18.38 -0.96
C THR A 57 -1.72 -17.76 -1.78
N CYS A 58 -2.33 -16.66 -1.31
CA CYS A 58 -3.35 -15.95 -2.07
C CYS A 58 -2.81 -15.38 -3.39
N GLN A 59 -1.57 -14.87 -3.38
CA GLN A 59 -0.93 -14.33 -4.57
C GLN A 59 -0.60 -15.40 -5.61
N LEU A 60 -0.26 -16.64 -5.19
CA LEU A 60 0.01 -17.75 -6.12
C LEU A 60 -1.20 -18.13 -6.97
N GLU A 61 -2.41 -17.98 -6.42
CA GLU A 61 -3.67 -18.25 -7.13
C GLU A 61 -4.01 -17.16 -8.17
N ALA A 62 -3.48 -15.94 -8.00
CA ALA A 62 -3.76 -14.80 -8.88
C ALA A 62 -2.82 -14.74 -10.10
N ARG A 63 -2.64 -15.87 -10.80
CA ARG A 63 -1.67 -16.03 -11.90
C ARG A 63 -1.82 -14.98 -13.01
N GLU A 64 -3.05 -14.66 -13.39
CA GLU A 64 -3.33 -13.70 -14.47
C GLU A 64 -2.73 -12.32 -14.23
N PHE A 65 -2.65 -11.86 -12.98
CA PHE A 65 -2.00 -10.60 -12.63
C PHE A 65 -0.52 -10.64 -13.03
N TYR A 66 0.20 -11.66 -12.56
CA TYR A 66 1.63 -11.77 -12.76
C TYR A 66 2.00 -12.12 -14.20
N ASP A 67 1.25 -13.01 -14.84
CA ASP A 67 1.48 -13.41 -16.23
C ASP A 67 1.27 -12.23 -17.18
N HIS A 68 0.26 -11.38 -16.91
CA HIS A 68 0.08 -10.15 -17.66
C HIS A 68 1.31 -9.24 -17.59
N HIS A 69 1.89 -8.97 -16.40
CA HIS A 69 3.05 -8.09 -16.24
C HIS A 69 4.39 -8.71 -16.65
N ARG A 70 4.46 -10.05 -16.76
CA ARG A 70 5.60 -10.76 -17.35
C ARG A 70 5.59 -10.65 -18.87
N ALA A 71 4.41 -10.75 -19.48
CA ALA A 71 4.20 -10.58 -20.92
C ALA A 71 4.33 -9.11 -21.36
N HIS A 72 3.72 -8.18 -20.61
CA HIS A 72 3.71 -6.75 -20.90
C HIS A 72 4.76 -6.03 -20.03
N ARG A 73 5.97 -5.87 -20.57
CA ARG A 73 7.13 -5.35 -19.82
C ARG A 73 7.15 -3.81 -19.71
N ASP A 74 6.01 -3.17 -19.51
CA ASP A 74 5.94 -1.72 -19.26
C ASP A 74 6.22 -1.43 -17.76
N PRO A 75 7.16 -0.54 -17.41
CA PRO A 75 7.44 -0.15 -16.03
C PRO A 75 6.31 0.63 -15.33
N PHE A 76 5.30 1.10 -16.05
CA PHE A 76 4.06 1.62 -15.47
C PHE A 76 3.16 0.52 -14.91
N TYR A 77 3.35 -0.74 -15.33
CA TYR A 77 2.45 -1.85 -15.03
C TYR A 77 0.98 -1.55 -15.42
N SER A 78 0.00 -2.03 -14.64
CA SER A 78 -1.42 -1.86 -14.94
C SER A 78 -2.22 -1.54 -13.69
N ASP A 79 -3.45 -1.09 -13.84
CA ASP A 79 -4.33 -0.73 -12.71
C ASP A 79 -5.08 -1.93 -12.07
N ARG A 80 -4.57 -3.15 -12.30
CA ARG A 80 -5.06 -4.37 -11.68
C ARG A 80 -4.80 -4.35 -10.17
N VAL A 81 -5.76 -4.87 -9.41
CA VAL A 81 -5.68 -5.05 -7.96
C VAL A 81 -6.09 -6.48 -7.65
N ILE A 82 -5.26 -7.22 -6.93
CA ILE A 82 -5.68 -8.50 -6.34
C ILE A 82 -6.27 -8.19 -4.97
N HIS A 83 -7.49 -8.65 -4.71
CA HIS A 83 -8.09 -8.64 -3.39
C HIS A 83 -7.95 -10.02 -2.76
N SER A 84 -7.39 -10.06 -1.55
CA SER A 84 -7.29 -11.28 -0.75
C SER A 84 -8.06 -11.05 0.55
N PRO A 85 -9.30 -11.57 0.67
CA PRO A 85 -10.10 -11.36 1.86
C PRO A 85 -9.62 -12.25 3.01
N ALA A 86 -9.70 -11.73 4.24
CA ALA A 86 -9.56 -12.50 5.47
C ALA A 86 -8.31 -13.40 5.54
N VAL A 87 -7.15 -12.84 5.19
CA VAL A 87 -5.88 -13.54 5.23
C VAL A 87 -5.38 -13.63 6.68
N PRO A 88 -5.04 -14.81 7.20
CA PRO A 88 -4.52 -14.96 8.55
C PRO A 88 -3.11 -14.37 8.66
N VAL A 89 -2.94 -13.46 9.62
CA VAL A 89 -1.66 -12.93 10.09
C VAL A 89 -1.30 -13.66 11.38
N PHE A 90 -0.14 -14.32 11.39
CA PHE A 90 0.29 -15.24 12.45
C PHE A 90 1.69 -14.94 13.00
N ARG A 91 2.39 -13.90 12.53
CA ARG A 91 3.63 -13.40 13.16
C ARG A 91 3.61 -11.90 13.39
N ASP A 92 4.40 -11.45 14.36
CA ASP A 92 4.74 -10.04 14.54
C ASP A 92 5.95 -9.62 13.67
N ASP A 93 6.30 -8.33 13.71
CA ASP A 93 7.43 -7.77 12.96
C ASP A 93 8.81 -8.30 13.39
N ARG A 94 8.90 -8.93 14.57
CA ARG A 94 10.10 -9.62 15.05
C ARG A 94 10.13 -11.09 14.60
N GLY A 95 9.12 -11.54 13.85
CA GLY A 95 8.99 -12.91 13.34
C GLY A 95 8.48 -13.91 14.38
N ARG A 96 8.08 -13.46 15.58
CA ARG A 96 7.53 -14.33 16.61
C ARG A 96 6.12 -14.75 16.23
N LEU A 97 5.76 -16.00 16.49
CA LEU A 97 4.38 -16.46 16.32
C LEU A 97 3.46 -15.71 17.30
N LEU A 98 2.29 -15.33 16.82
CA LEU A 98 1.23 -14.77 17.65
C LEU A 98 0.47 -15.90 18.37
N ASP A 99 -0.02 -15.62 19.58
CA ASP A 99 -0.85 -16.58 20.34
C ASP A 99 -2.16 -16.90 19.60
N ALA A 100 -2.71 -15.91 18.90
CA ALA A 100 -3.87 -16.05 18.04
C ALA A 100 -3.66 -15.30 16.73
N ALA A 101 -3.93 -15.98 15.60
CA ALA A 101 -3.94 -15.33 14.30
C ALA A 101 -5.15 -14.38 14.20
N HIS A 102 -4.95 -13.24 13.54
CA HIS A 102 -6.04 -12.32 13.22
C HIS A 102 -6.19 -12.18 11.70
N LEU A 103 -7.40 -11.90 11.23
CA LEU A 103 -7.72 -11.86 9.81
C LEU A 103 -7.64 -10.44 9.27
N VAL A 104 -6.92 -10.26 8.17
CA VAL A 104 -6.71 -8.96 7.52
C VAL A 104 -7.02 -9.08 6.03
N GLY A 105 -7.69 -8.07 5.46
CA GLY A 105 -7.82 -7.95 4.01
C GLY A 105 -6.55 -7.43 3.38
N PHE A 106 -6.13 -7.95 2.23
CA PHE A 106 -5.03 -7.36 1.46
C PHE A 106 -5.51 -6.87 0.09
N LEU A 107 -5.02 -5.68 -0.28
CA LEU A 107 -5.16 -5.08 -1.61
C LEU A 107 -3.77 -5.06 -2.22
N THR A 108 -3.50 -5.97 -3.15
CA THR A 108 -2.19 -6.12 -3.79
C THR A 108 -2.20 -5.36 -5.11
N ALA A 109 -1.40 -4.29 -5.17
CA ALA A 109 -1.25 -3.46 -6.37
C ALA A 109 0.20 -2.98 -6.51
N ALA A 110 0.74 -3.03 -7.73
CA ALA A 110 2.09 -2.57 -8.02
C ALA A 110 2.11 -1.08 -8.35
N ALA A 111 2.87 -0.28 -7.61
CA ALA A 111 3.14 1.11 -8.00
C ALA A 111 3.95 1.14 -9.31
N PRO A 112 3.85 2.20 -10.13
CA PRO A 112 4.75 2.34 -11.27
C PRO A 112 6.21 2.37 -10.80
N ASN A 113 7.11 1.76 -11.55
CA ASN A 113 8.53 1.75 -11.24
C ASN A 113 9.20 3.01 -11.79
N ALA A 114 9.06 4.12 -11.07
CA ALA A 114 9.57 5.43 -11.45
C ALA A 114 11.09 5.43 -11.70
N GLY A 115 11.85 4.64 -10.94
CA GLY A 115 13.28 4.45 -11.15
C GLY A 115 13.60 3.85 -12.52
N VAL A 116 12.83 2.85 -12.98
CA VAL A 116 12.98 2.28 -14.32
C VAL A 116 12.49 3.27 -15.39
N VAL A 117 11.33 3.90 -15.20
CA VAL A 117 10.80 4.91 -16.14
C VAL A 117 11.83 6.00 -16.42
N ARG A 118 12.42 6.60 -15.38
CA ARG A 118 13.46 7.65 -15.56
C ARG A 118 14.68 7.18 -16.36
N ARG A 119 15.04 5.90 -16.26
CA ARG A 119 16.20 5.33 -16.97
C ARG A 119 15.89 4.90 -18.40
N THR A 120 14.69 4.38 -18.65
CA THR A 120 14.37 3.71 -19.94
C THR A 120 13.35 4.45 -20.80
N ALA A 121 12.59 5.37 -20.21
CA ALA A 121 11.55 6.16 -20.88
C ALA A 121 11.41 7.55 -20.20
N PRO A 122 12.49 8.35 -20.14
CA PRO A 122 12.48 9.65 -19.45
C PRO A 122 11.40 10.62 -19.94
N GLU A 123 11.02 10.53 -21.21
CA GLU A 123 9.94 11.30 -21.83
C GLU A 123 8.56 11.03 -21.21
N ARG A 124 8.37 9.84 -20.60
CA ARG A 124 7.12 9.43 -19.95
C ARG A 124 7.07 9.77 -18.45
N VAL A 125 8.12 10.37 -17.88
CA VAL A 125 8.18 10.67 -16.43
C VAL A 125 7.00 11.55 -15.98
N ALA A 126 6.55 12.47 -16.83
CA ALA A 126 5.41 13.33 -16.55
C ALA A 126 4.07 12.56 -16.39
N GLU A 127 3.99 11.30 -16.82
CA GLU A 127 2.80 10.45 -16.70
C GLU A 127 2.70 9.78 -15.31
N LEU A 128 3.79 9.71 -14.54
CA LEU A 128 3.84 9.01 -13.26
C LEU A 128 2.78 9.48 -12.25
N PRO A 129 2.54 10.80 -12.05
CA PRO A 129 1.50 11.25 -11.13
C PRO A 129 0.10 10.77 -11.53
N ARG A 130 -0.20 10.77 -12.83
CA ARG A 130 -1.50 10.30 -13.35
C ARG A 130 -1.66 8.79 -13.13
N ALA A 131 -0.62 8.01 -13.38
CA ALA A 131 -0.65 6.56 -13.16
C ALA A 131 -0.82 6.20 -11.68
N LEU A 132 -0.11 6.90 -10.78
CA LEU A 132 -0.29 6.76 -9.33
C LEU A 132 -1.72 7.06 -8.90
N ALA A 133 -2.29 8.20 -9.34
CA ALA A 133 -3.64 8.61 -8.98
C ALA A 133 -4.71 7.64 -9.50
N ALA A 134 -4.60 7.21 -10.77
CA ALA A 134 -5.54 6.25 -11.36
C ALA A 134 -5.57 4.94 -10.58
N ARG A 135 -4.39 4.41 -10.25
CA ARG A 135 -4.27 3.12 -9.57
C ARG A 135 -4.58 3.18 -8.08
N ALA A 136 -4.19 4.26 -7.40
CA ALA A 136 -4.68 4.52 -6.03
C ALA A 136 -6.21 4.58 -6.02
N GLY A 137 -6.82 5.18 -7.06
CA GLY A 137 -8.27 5.16 -7.27
C GLY A 137 -8.85 3.74 -7.37
N GLN A 138 -8.21 2.84 -8.11
CA GLN A 138 -8.66 1.44 -8.20
C GLN A 138 -8.52 0.70 -6.86
N VAL A 139 -7.42 0.89 -6.14
CA VAL A 139 -7.22 0.31 -4.79
C VAL A 139 -8.36 0.74 -3.86
N LEU A 140 -8.67 2.04 -3.82
CA LEU A 140 -9.75 2.58 -2.99
C LEU A 140 -11.14 2.14 -3.48
N SER A 141 -11.36 2.02 -4.79
CA SER A 141 -12.59 1.47 -5.35
C SER A 141 -12.84 0.04 -4.88
N VAL A 142 -11.84 -0.84 -4.98
CA VAL A 142 -11.94 -2.22 -4.47
C VAL A 142 -12.22 -2.21 -2.97
N ALA A 143 -11.52 -1.36 -2.20
CA ALA A 143 -11.75 -1.27 -0.77
C ALA A 143 -13.21 -0.93 -0.41
N VAL A 144 -13.80 0.06 -1.10
CA VAL A 144 -15.19 0.47 -0.89
C VAL A 144 -16.17 -0.62 -1.33
N THR A 145 -15.96 -1.19 -2.52
CA THR A 145 -16.82 -2.27 -3.06
C THR A 145 -16.86 -3.48 -2.12
N GLU A 146 -15.71 -3.84 -1.55
CA GLU A 146 -15.60 -4.96 -0.62
C GLU A 146 -16.06 -4.60 0.81
N GLY A 147 -16.47 -3.36 1.06
CA GLY A 147 -17.03 -2.90 2.33
C GLY A 147 -16.00 -2.70 3.44
N TYR A 148 -14.75 -2.39 3.10
CA TYR A 148 -13.76 -1.97 4.09
C TYR A 148 -14.00 -0.51 4.50
N ARG A 149 -14.09 -0.29 5.81
CA ARG A 149 -14.21 1.06 6.39
C ARG A 149 -12.91 1.54 7.04
N ARG A 150 -11.94 0.63 7.20
CA ARG A 150 -10.66 0.86 7.86
C ARG A 150 -9.52 0.43 6.94
N LEU A 151 -8.56 1.31 6.71
CA LEU A 151 -7.45 1.06 5.79
C LEU A 151 -6.10 1.32 6.44
N VAL A 152 -5.13 0.49 6.06
CA VAL A 152 -3.71 0.74 6.24
C VAL A 152 -3.07 0.94 4.87
N LEU A 153 -2.64 2.16 4.62
CA LEU A 153 -1.89 2.60 3.45
C LEU A 153 -0.46 2.93 3.86
N GLY A 154 0.31 3.60 2.99
CA GLY A 154 1.64 4.10 3.34
C GLY A 154 2.44 4.54 2.11
N ALA A 155 3.76 4.49 2.24
CA ALA A 155 4.73 4.93 1.23
C ALA A 155 4.84 3.98 0.01
N TRP A 156 3.71 3.75 -0.65
CA TRP A 156 3.56 2.83 -1.76
C TRP A 156 4.46 3.19 -2.95
N GLY A 157 5.44 2.32 -3.23
CA GLY A 157 6.39 2.54 -4.33
C GLY A 157 7.50 3.55 -4.05
N CYS A 158 7.62 4.10 -2.84
CA CYS A 158 8.64 5.10 -2.49
C CYS A 158 10.02 4.51 -2.18
N GLY A 159 10.13 3.18 -2.01
CA GLY A 159 11.39 2.46 -1.80
C GLY A 159 12.08 2.11 -3.12
N VAL A 160 12.20 0.81 -3.40
CA VAL A 160 12.88 0.26 -4.61
C VAL A 160 12.36 0.86 -5.92
N PHE A 161 11.07 1.21 -6.00
CA PHE A 161 10.46 1.80 -7.20
C PHE A 161 10.69 3.31 -7.34
N GLN A 162 11.22 3.96 -6.29
CA GLN A 162 11.71 5.34 -6.29
C GLN A 162 10.66 6.37 -6.75
N ASN A 163 9.39 6.17 -6.39
CA ASN A 163 8.37 7.22 -6.51
C ASN A 163 8.64 8.31 -5.47
N ASP A 164 8.28 9.54 -5.81
CA ASP A 164 8.34 10.67 -4.88
C ASP A 164 7.26 10.50 -3.79
N PRO A 165 7.63 10.44 -2.49
CA PRO A 165 6.68 10.35 -1.39
C PRO A 165 5.61 11.44 -1.40
N ALA A 166 5.95 12.67 -1.82
CA ALA A 166 4.99 13.77 -1.89
C ALA A 166 3.94 13.53 -2.98
N GLN A 167 4.33 12.95 -4.12
CA GLN A 167 3.40 12.59 -5.19
C GLN A 167 2.47 11.45 -4.76
N VAL A 168 3.00 10.43 -4.09
CA VAL A 168 2.20 9.29 -3.58
C VAL A 168 1.21 9.77 -2.53
N ALA A 169 1.67 10.53 -1.53
CA ALA A 169 0.81 11.08 -0.49
C ALA A 169 -0.24 12.05 -1.08
N GLY A 170 0.16 12.89 -2.04
CA GLY A 170 -0.73 13.80 -2.77
C GLY A 170 -1.81 13.07 -3.57
N ALA A 171 -1.48 11.95 -4.22
CA ALA A 171 -2.44 11.13 -4.95
C ALA A 171 -3.53 10.57 -4.01
N PHE A 172 -3.15 10.05 -2.85
CA PHE A 172 -4.12 9.63 -1.84
C PHE A 172 -4.91 10.81 -1.27
N ARG A 173 -4.27 11.95 -1.02
CA ARG A 173 -4.92 13.15 -0.46
C ARG A 173 -5.99 13.71 -1.40
N ALA A 174 -5.73 13.73 -2.71
CA ALA A 174 -6.70 14.17 -3.70
C ALA A 174 -7.94 13.25 -3.77
N LEU A 175 -7.78 11.97 -3.46
CA LEU A 175 -8.86 10.98 -3.50
C LEU A 175 -9.66 10.91 -2.20
N LEU A 176 -8.99 10.99 -1.05
CA LEU A 176 -9.57 10.80 0.29
C LEU A 176 -9.94 12.11 0.99
N GLY A 177 -9.32 13.23 0.61
CA GLY A 177 -9.55 14.54 1.21
C GLY A 177 -10.86 15.20 0.76
N PRO A 178 -11.17 16.40 1.28
CA PRO A 178 -12.38 17.14 0.93
C PRO A 178 -12.55 17.31 -0.59
N GLY A 179 -13.73 16.99 -1.11
CA GLY A 179 -14.03 17.03 -2.56
C GLY A 179 -13.46 15.88 -3.38
N GLY A 180 -12.66 15.00 -2.77
CA GLY A 180 -12.16 13.78 -3.41
C GLY A 180 -13.26 12.73 -3.60
N ARG A 181 -13.08 11.85 -4.59
CA ARG A 181 -14.03 10.78 -4.95
C ARG A 181 -14.41 9.87 -3.75
N PHE A 182 -13.51 9.71 -2.80
CA PHE A 182 -13.66 8.83 -1.64
C PHE A 182 -13.73 9.60 -0.31
N ALA A 183 -14.03 10.90 -0.36
CA ALA A 183 -14.24 11.71 0.85
C ALA A 183 -15.34 11.09 1.72
N GLY A 184 -15.03 10.78 2.99
CA GLY A 184 -15.98 10.18 3.93
C GLY A 184 -16.31 8.70 3.66
N ALA A 185 -15.68 8.07 2.67
CA ALA A 185 -15.90 6.66 2.33
C ALA A 185 -15.27 5.68 3.35
N PHE A 186 -14.36 6.16 4.18
CA PHE A 186 -13.72 5.38 5.24
C PHE A 186 -13.93 6.03 6.60
N GLU A 187 -13.94 5.24 7.65
CA GLU A 187 -13.95 5.71 9.04
C GLU A 187 -12.54 6.09 9.50
N HIS A 188 -11.55 5.23 9.19
CA HIS A 188 -10.18 5.41 9.66
C HIS A 188 -9.18 4.94 8.59
N VAL A 189 -8.26 5.82 8.23
CA VAL A 189 -7.14 5.51 7.32
C VAL A 189 -5.82 5.81 8.04
N VAL A 190 -4.98 4.78 8.18
CA VAL A 190 -3.63 4.90 8.74
C VAL A 190 -2.61 4.83 7.60
N PHE A 191 -1.69 5.78 7.55
CA PHE A 191 -0.49 5.71 6.72
C PHE A 191 0.67 5.21 7.59
N GLY A 192 0.90 3.90 7.58
CA GLY A 192 2.04 3.29 8.26
C GLY A 192 3.32 3.45 7.43
N VAL A 193 4.25 4.29 7.88
CA VAL A 193 5.46 4.63 7.14
C VAL A 193 6.69 4.34 8.01
N LEU A 194 7.19 3.10 7.90
CA LEU A 194 8.50 2.69 8.42
C LEU A 194 9.61 3.41 7.66
N ASP A 195 9.96 4.60 8.12
CA ASP A 195 10.99 5.41 7.52
C ASP A 195 12.36 5.17 8.17
N ARG A 196 13.29 4.65 7.37
CA ARG A 196 14.69 4.44 7.76
C ARG A 196 15.63 5.45 7.12
N THR A 197 15.11 6.44 6.40
CA THR A 197 15.91 7.52 5.80
C THR A 197 16.42 8.45 6.89
N ARG A 198 17.57 9.10 6.63
CA ARG A 198 18.02 10.21 7.47
C ARG A 198 16.94 11.29 7.42
N ASP A 199 16.61 11.85 8.59
CA ASP A 199 15.61 12.91 8.76
C ASP A 199 14.16 12.55 8.43
N ALA A 200 13.82 11.26 8.31
CA ALA A 200 12.44 10.78 8.11
C ALA A 200 11.68 11.46 6.95
N VAL A 201 12.38 11.74 5.84
CA VAL A 201 11.89 12.51 4.69
C VAL A 201 10.63 11.90 4.08
N VAL A 202 10.53 10.57 4.04
CA VAL A 202 9.38 9.86 3.48
C VAL A 202 8.17 10.05 4.38
N ARG A 203 8.30 9.81 5.69
CA ARG A 203 7.20 9.97 6.63
C ARG A 203 6.73 11.43 6.68
N ASP A 204 7.66 12.37 6.66
CA ASP A 204 7.36 13.80 6.70
C ASP A 204 6.52 14.27 5.50
N ALA A 205 6.72 13.69 4.31
CA ALA A 205 5.86 13.98 3.16
C ALA A 205 4.40 13.54 3.41
N PHE A 206 4.18 12.40 4.07
CA PHE A 206 2.84 11.95 4.46
C PHE A 206 2.25 12.82 5.57
N VAL A 207 3.04 13.20 6.58
CA VAL A 207 2.59 14.11 7.65
C VAL A 207 2.14 15.46 7.08
N ARG A 208 2.90 16.03 6.12
CA ARG A 208 2.50 17.28 5.44
C ARG A 208 1.21 17.11 4.63
N ALA A 209 1.02 15.98 3.95
CA ALA A 209 -0.17 15.72 3.15
C ALA A 209 -1.41 15.39 4.00
N PHE A 210 -1.22 14.83 5.19
CA PHE A 210 -2.27 14.41 6.13
C PHE A 210 -1.92 14.90 7.54
N PRO A 211 -2.02 16.22 7.81
CA PRO A 211 -1.79 16.74 9.14
C PRO A 211 -2.82 16.14 10.10
N GLU A 212 -2.36 15.69 11.28
CA GLU A 212 -3.24 15.24 12.34
C GLU A 212 -4.26 16.34 12.64
N ARG A 213 -5.55 15.99 12.66
CA ARG A 213 -6.56 16.91 13.20
C ARG A 213 -6.25 17.08 14.68
N GLN A 214 -5.77 18.26 15.09
CA GLN A 214 -5.89 18.67 16.48
C GLN A 214 -7.39 18.66 16.80
N LEU A 215 -7.82 17.72 17.64
CA LEU A 215 -9.13 17.78 18.26
C LEU A 215 -9.23 19.15 18.94
N GLN A 216 -10.03 20.06 18.37
CA GLN A 216 -10.48 21.24 19.09
C GLN A 216 -11.29 20.70 20.27
N ARG A 217 -10.70 20.78 21.47
CA ARG A 217 -11.40 20.54 22.73
C ARG A 217 -12.38 21.68 23.01
#